data_AF-A0A7X8Z8B0-F1
#
_entry.id   AF-A0A7X8Z8B0-F1
#
_cell.length_a   1.000
_cell.length_b   1.000
_cell.length_c   1.000
_cell.angle_alpha   90.00
_cell.angle_beta   90.00
_cell.angle_gamma   90.00
#
_symmetry.space_group_name_H-M   'P 1'
#
loop_
_entity.id
_entity.type
_entity.pdbx_description
1 polymer ?
#
loop_
_entity_poly.entity_id
_entity_poly.type
_entity_poly.pdbx_seq_one_letter_code
_entity_poly.pdbx_strand_id
1 'polypeptide(L)'
;MRKIFLSAAIVLFMAAACSPEYIVNPEEYVSTLVGSDSDFSFSNGNTYPAIALPWGMNFWTPQTGQNGDGWQYTYGAHVLRAFKQTHQPSPWINDYGCFSIMPVNRISGPVESVFSHKSGEKVHLRVASSFISDEQAERLSSNRCSIPYLRRHQFTTIPITAIAFTKSPK
;
A
#
# COMPACT_ATOMS: atom_id res chain seq x y z
N MET A 1 33.96 -10.76 50.77
CA MET A 1 33.05 -11.81 50.28
C MET A 1 31.61 -11.31 50.06
N ARG A 2 30.90 -10.74 51.07
CA ARG A 2 29.51 -10.25 50.92
C ARG A 2 29.27 -9.27 49.76
N LYS A 3 30.21 -8.35 49.50
CA LYS A 3 30.12 -7.36 48.40
C LYS A 3 30.23 -8.00 47.01
N ILE A 4 30.98 -9.10 46.88
CA ILE A 4 31.19 -9.83 45.62
C ILE A 4 29.93 -10.63 45.25
N PHE A 5 29.29 -11.25 46.26
CA PHE A 5 28.00 -11.92 46.07
C PHE A 5 26.88 -10.94 45.72
N LEU A 6 26.87 -9.75 46.31
CA LEU A 6 25.90 -8.70 45.95
C LEU A 6 26.08 -8.23 44.51
N SER A 7 27.31 -7.97 44.07
CA SER A 7 27.59 -7.54 42.69
C SER A 7 27.24 -8.63 41.68
N ALA A 8 27.54 -9.90 41.98
CA ALA A 8 27.19 -11.02 41.11
C ALA A 8 25.67 -11.21 40.99
N ALA A 9 24.93 -11.05 42.11
CA ALA A 9 23.48 -11.12 42.11
C ALA A 9 22.83 -9.99 41.29
N ILE A 10 23.38 -8.77 41.34
CA ILE A 10 22.90 -7.62 40.54
C ILE A 10 23.14 -7.86 39.05
N VAL A 11 24.32 -8.37 38.67
CA VAL A 11 24.62 -8.70 37.26
C VAL A 11 23.71 -9.82 36.75
N LEU A 12 23.44 -10.84 37.57
CA LEU A 12 22.53 -11.92 37.20
C LEU A 12 21.07 -11.44 37.07
N PHE A 13 20.64 -10.49 37.91
CA PHE A 13 19.32 -9.90 37.84
C PHE A 13 19.14 -8.99 36.62
N MET A 14 20.16 -8.19 36.27
CA MET A 14 20.20 -7.38 35.04
C MET A 14 20.16 -8.24 33.77
N ALA A 15 20.88 -9.36 33.76
CA ALA A 15 20.88 -10.29 32.63
C ALA A 15 19.51 -10.98 32.45
N ALA A 16 18.81 -11.29 33.54
CA ALA A 16 17.46 -11.87 33.49
C ALA A 16 16.37 -10.85 33.08
N ALA A 17 16.56 -9.56 33.38
CA ALA A 17 15.65 -8.49 32.97
C ALA A 17 15.79 -8.09 31.49
N CYS A 18 16.88 -8.48 30.82
CA CYS A 18 17.12 -8.23 29.40
C CYS A 18 16.60 -9.39 28.54
N SER A 19 15.28 -9.65 28.55
CA SER A 19 14.66 -10.49 27.53
C SER A 19 14.44 -9.63 26.27
N PRO A 20 14.94 -10.03 25.08
CA PRO A 20 14.61 -9.31 23.86
C PRO A 20 13.10 -9.33 23.66
N GLU A 21 12.50 -8.15 23.51
CA GLU A 21 11.10 -8.04 23.13
C GLU A 21 10.97 -8.56 21.70
N TYR A 22 10.38 -9.73 21.56
CA TYR A 22 10.07 -10.29 20.25
C TYR A 22 8.90 -9.50 19.67
N ILE A 23 9.18 -8.70 18.63
CA ILE A 23 8.13 -7.97 17.93
C ILE A 23 7.24 -9.00 17.22
N VAL A 24 6.07 -9.23 17.79
CA VAL A 24 5.00 -9.99 17.15
C VAL A 24 4.43 -9.09 16.04
N ASN A 25 4.38 -9.60 14.80
CA ASN A 25 3.85 -8.90 13.62
C ASN A 25 4.56 -7.57 13.28
N PRO A 26 5.84 -7.60 12.86
CA PRO A 26 6.60 -6.38 12.52
C PRO A 26 5.97 -5.55 11.40
N GLU A 27 5.13 -6.14 10.56
CA GLU A 27 4.39 -5.45 9.50
C GLU A 27 3.41 -4.40 10.03
N GLU A 28 2.97 -4.48 11.29
CA GLU A 28 2.06 -3.49 11.89
C GLU A 28 2.68 -2.11 12.07
N TYR A 29 4.01 -2.03 12.09
CA TYR A 29 4.78 -0.78 12.19
C TYR A 29 5.04 -0.14 10.83
N VAL A 30 4.78 -0.85 9.73
CA VAL A 30 5.05 -0.36 8.38
C VAL A 30 3.91 0.53 7.92
N SER A 31 4.24 1.76 7.53
CA SER A 31 3.32 2.67 6.84
C SER A 31 3.80 2.88 5.40
N THR A 32 2.96 2.49 4.44
CA THR A 32 3.25 2.64 3.01
C THR A 32 3.06 4.08 2.50
N LEU A 33 2.51 4.96 3.33
CA LEU A 33 2.24 6.36 2.99
C LEU A 33 3.40 7.30 3.35
N VAL A 34 4.40 6.82 4.09
CA VAL A 34 5.58 7.62 4.45
C VAL A 34 6.31 8.05 3.18
N GLY A 35 6.47 9.37 3.01
CA GLY A 35 7.10 9.99 1.82
C GLY A 35 6.14 10.32 0.67
N SER A 36 4.86 9.94 0.77
CA SER A 36 3.85 10.19 -0.28
C SER A 36 3.29 11.60 -0.28
N ASP A 37 3.50 12.35 0.80
CA ASP A 37 3.24 13.79 0.86
C ASP A 37 4.44 14.55 0.27
N SER A 38 4.62 14.40 -1.04
CA SER A 38 5.68 15.06 -1.81
C SER A 38 5.10 15.67 -3.07
N ASP A 39 5.75 16.73 -3.55
CA ASP A 39 5.47 17.34 -4.84
C ASP A 39 6.75 17.55 -5.65
N PHE A 40 6.63 18.12 -6.85
CA PHE A 40 7.77 18.39 -7.72
C PHE A 40 8.80 19.34 -7.08
N SER A 41 8.32 20.34 -6.34
CA SER A 41 9.15 21.38 -5.75
C SER A 41 9.87 20.92 -4.48
N PHE A 42 9.25 20.03 -3.71
CA PHE A 42 9.77 19.57 -2.44
C PHE A 42 9.44 18.09 -2.18
N SER A 43 10.50 17.32 -1.96
CA SER A 43 10.42 15.87 -1.72
C SER A 43 10.54 15.54 -0.24
N ASN A 44 9.51 14.91 0.31
CA ASN A 44 9.56 14.21 1.59
C ASN A 44 9.89 12.72 1.44
N GLY A 45 10.20 12.28 0.22
CA GLY A 45 10.58 10.89 -0.09
C GLY A 45 10.22 10.49 -1.52
N ASN A 46 9.22 11.15 -2.13
CA ASN A 46 8.72 10.84 -3.48
C ASN A 46 8.31 9.36 -3.63
N THR A 47 7.64 8.82 -2.60
CA THR A 47 7.15 7.44 -2.58
C THR A 47 5.68 7.38 -2.95
N TYR A 48 5.22 6.19 -3.31
CA TYR A 48 3.81 5.86 -3.46
C TYR A 48 3.52 4.61 -2.61
N PRO A 49 2.27 4.40 -2.17
CA PRO A 49 1.92 3.25 -1.36
C PRO A 49 1.95 1.96 -2.20
N ALA A 50 3.13 1.33 -2.25
CA ALA A 50 3.37 0.09 -2.97
C ALA A 50 2.75 -1.10 -2.22
N ILE A 51 1.77 -1.73 -2.85
CA ILE A 51 1.17 -2.99 -2.40
C ILE A 51 1.80 -4.11 -3.21
N ALA A 52 2.67 -4.87 -2.56
CA ALA A 52 3.45 -5.92 -3.19
C ALA A 52 3.98 -6.93 -2.19
N LEU A 53 4.42 -8.08 -2.71
CA LEU A 53 5.33 -8.97 -2.00
C LEU A 53 6.77 -8.43 -2.10
N PRO A 54 7.68 -8.83 -1.18
CA PRO A 54 9.09 -8.49 -1.28
C PRO A 54 9.65 -8.87 -2.66
N TRP A 55 10.20 -7.88 -3.37
CA TRP A 55 10.72 -8.03 -4.75
C TRP A 55 9.71 -8.61 -5.76
N GLY A 56 8.42 -8.32 -5.55
CA GLY A 56 7.38 -8.63 -6.53
C GLY A 56 7.71 -8.05 -7.90
N MET A 57 7.41 -8.78 -8.97
CA MET A 57 7.58 -8.28 -10.34
C MET A 57 6.57 -7.17 -10.64
N ASN A 58 5.34 -7.30 -10.13
CA ASN A 58 4.25 -6.36 -10.35
C ASN A 58 3.83 -5.72 -9.03
N PHE A 59 3.96 -4.39 -8.91
CA PHE A 59 3.44 -3.65 -7.77
C PHE A 59 2.07 -3.07 -8.09
N TRP A 60 1.26 -2.87 -7.06
CA TRP A 60 -0.02 -2.17 -7.16
C TRP A 60 0.00 -0.89 -6.34
N THR A 61 -0.64 0.16 -6.84
CA THR A 61 -0.83 1.41 -6.10
C THR A 61 -2.18 2.03 -6.45
N PRO A 62 -2.87 2.68 -5.50
CA PRO A 62 -3.86 3.69 -5.86
C PRO A 62 -3.22 4.78 -6.71
N GLN A 63 -3.94 5.27 -7.71
CA GLN A 63 -3.50 6.31 -8.62
C GLN A 63 -4.36 7.56 -8.46
N THR A 64 -3.74 8.68 -8.11
CA THR A 64 -4.38 10.01 -8.03
C THR A 64 -3.91 10.93 -9.15
N GLY A 65 -2.65 10.79 -9.56
CA GLY A 65 -2.03 11.51 -10.68
C GLY A 65 -2.55 11.06 -12.04
N GLN A 66 -2.42 11.94 -13.04
CA GLN A 66 -2.84 11.62 -14.41
C GLN A 66 -1.95 10.52 -15.02
N ASN A 67 -2.42 9.87 -16.09
CA ASN A 67 -1.60 8.87 -16.78
C ASN A 67 -0.36 9.54 -17.39
N GLY A 68 0.82 8.97 -17.15
CA GLY A 68 2.11 9.52 -17.57
C GLY A 68 2.77 10.48 -16.56
N ASP A 69 2.05 10.90 -15.51
CA ASP A 69 2.63 11.68 -14.42
C ASP A 69 3.48 10.79 -13.51
N GLY A 70 4.71 11.22 -13.21
CA GLY A 70 5.60 10.56 -12.27
C GLY A 70 5.07 10.59 -10.84
N TRP A 71 4.30 11.61 -10.46
CA TRP A 71 3.59 11.66 -9.17
C TRP A 71 2.26 10.90 -9.24
N GLN A 72 2.36 9.59 -9.51
CA GLN A 72 1.19 8.72 -9.67
C GLN A 72 0.28 8.67 -8.43
N TYR A 73 0.84 8.91 -7.25
CA TYR A 73 0.11 9.09 -6.00
C TYR A 73 0.69 10.25 -5.20
N THR A 74 -0.17 11.10 -4.66
CA THR A 74 0.19 12.17 -3.72
C THR A 74 -0.79 12.19 -2.56
N TYR A 75 -0.29 12.35 -1.34
CA TYR A 75 -1.11 12.30 -0.14
C TYR A 75 -2.18 13.40 -0.10
N GLY A 76 -1.83 14.62 -0.54
CA GLY A 76 -2.77 15.75 -0.60
C GLY A 76 -3.87 15.64 -1.67
N ALA A 77 -3.90 14.59 -2.49
CA ALA A 77 -4.93 14.42 -3.50
C ALA A 77 -6.24 13.89 -2.91
N HIS A 78 -7.37 14.42 -3.42
CA HIS A 78 -8.72 14.03 -2.98
C HIS A 78 -9.50 13.24 -4.04
N VAL A 79 -8.85 12.90 -5.15
CA VAL A 79 -9.45 12.18 -6.28
C VAL A 79 -8.63 10.95 -6.60
N LEU A 80 -9.27 9.78 -6.56
CA LEU A 80 -8.74 8.50 -6.99
C LEU A 80 -9.23 8.23 -8.41
N ARG A 81 -8.30 7.96 -9.31
CA ARG A 81 -8.57 7.70 -10.73
C ARG A 81 -8.72 6.21 -10.99
N ALA A 82 -7.84 5.40 -10.41
CA ALA A 82 -7.80 3.96 -10.61
C ALA A 82 -6.87 3.27 -9.59
N PHE A 83 -6.83 1.94 -9.66
CA PHE A 83 -5.75 1.12 -9.11
C PHE A 83 -4.82 0.73 -10.26
N LYS A 84 -3.55 1.09 -10.12
CA LYS A 84 -2.54 0.95 -11.17
C LYS A 84 -1.57 -0.18 -10.82
N GLN A 85 -1.30 -1.05 -11.79
CA GLN A 85 -0.12 -1.90 -11.78
C GLN A 85 1.08 -1.07 -12.25
N THR A 86 2.17 -1.06 -11.49
CA THR A 86 3.31 -0.17 -11.71
C THR A 86 4.64 -0.89 -11.50
N HIS A 87 5.67 -0.41 -12.18
CA HIS A 87 7.08 -0.77 -12.00
C HIS A 87 7.94 0.48 -11.74
N GLN A 88 7.31 1.62 -11.45
CA GLN A 88 7.98 2.92 -11.35
C GLN A 88 8.98 2.94 -10.19
N PRO A 89 10.30 3.13 -10.41
CA PRO A 89 11.25 3.20 -9.31
C PRO A 89 11.31 4.61 -8.67
N SER A 90 10.97 5.66 -9.42
CA SER A 90 10.93 7.05 -8.96
C SER A 90 10.07 7.90 -9.91
N PRO A 91 9.52 9.06 -9.47
CA PRO A 91 8.76 9.94 -10.36
C PRO A 91 9.60 10.46 -11.55
N TRP A 92 10.92 10.52 -11.40
CA TRP A 92 11.85 11.05 -12.41
C TRP A 92 12.14 10.05 -13.54
N ILE A 93 12.21 8.75 -13.20
CA ILE A 93 12.41 7.67 -14.19
C ILE A 93 11.07 7.31 -14.85
N ASN A 94 9.96 7.56 -14.16
CA ASN A 94 8.61 7.21 -14.60
C ASN A 94 8.42 5.70 -14.72
N ASP A 95 7.29 5.28 -15.29
CA ASP A 95 6.78 3.92 -15.24
C ASP A 95 6.82 3.21 -16.60
N TYR A 96 6.77 1.88 -16.58
CA TYR A 96 6.66 1.05 -17.77
C TYR A 96 5.77 -0.16 -17.52
N GLY A 97 5.24 -0.76 -18.60
CA GLY A 97 4.43 -1.98 -18.50
C GLY A 97 3.18 -1.83 -17.61
N CYS A 98 2.67 -0.61 -17.48
CA CYS A 98 1.63 -0.26 -16.53
C CYS A 98 0.25 -0.18 -17.18
N PHE A 99 -0.76 -0.53 -16.39
CA PHE A 99 -2.17 -0.37 -16.72
C PHE A 99 -2.95 -0.13 -15.44
N SER A 100 -4.14 0.44 -15.58
CA SER A 100 -4.98 0.77 -14.43
C SER A 100 -6.40 0.21 -14.60
N ILE A 101 -6.99 -0.15 -13.47
CA ILE A 101 -8.33 -0.71 -13.32
C ILE A 101 -9.12 0.20 -12.38
N MET A 102 -10.29 0.66 -12.82
CA MET A 102 -11.20 1.43 -11.97
C MET A 102 -12.61 0.83 -11.98
N PRO A 103 -13.15 0.41 -10.82
CA PRO A 103 -14.56 0.06 -10.71
C PRO A 103 -15.43 1.31 -10.86
N VAL A 104 -16.44 1.25 -11.74
CA VAL A 104 -17.36 2.36 -11.99
C VAL A 104 -18.81 1.93 -11.92
N ASN A 105 -19.67 2.86 -11.52
CA ASN A 105 -21.11 2.63 -11.34
C ASN A 105 -21.92 2.79 -12.64
N ARG A 106 -21.25 3.12 -13.75
CA ARG A 106 -21.86 3.29 -15.08
C ARG A 106 -20.80 3.20 -16.16
N ILE A 107 -21.19 2.80 -17.37
CA ILE A 107 -20.30 2.64 -18.53
C ILE A 107 -19.81 4.00 -19.07
N SER A 108 -20.57 5.08 -18.83
CA SER A 108 -20.26 6.44 -19.32
C SER A 108 -20.12 7.45 -18.17
N GLY A 109 -19.17 8.38 -18.29
CA GLY A 109 -18.93 9.46 -17.32
C GLY A 109 -17.50 9.47 -16.75
N PRO A 110 -17.21 10.36 -15.79
CA PRO A 110 -15.88 10.46 -15.20
C PRO A 110 -15.48 9.15 -14.51
N VAL A 111 -14.29 8.66 -14.86
CA VAL A 111 -13.66 7.47 -14.28
C VAL A 111 -12.79 7.93 -13.10
N GLU A 112 -13.45 8.53 -12.10
CA GLU A 112 -12.82 9.12 -10.93
C GLU A 112 -13.76 8.98 -9.72
N SER A 113 -13.18 8.79 -8.53
CA SER A 113 -13.90 8.77 -7.26
C SER A 113 -13.23 9.73 -6.29
N VAL A 114 -14.03 10.55 -5.62
CA VAL A 114 -13.55 11.36 -4.50
C VAL A 114 -13.25 10.43 -3.32
N PHE A 115 -12.16 10.70 -2.62
CA PHE A 115 -11.77 9.96 -1.41
C PHE A 115 -11.14 10.91 -0.39
N SER A 116 -11.07 10.47 0.87
CA SER A 116 -10.41 11.18 1.96
C SER A 116 -9.68 10.18 2.82
N HIS A 117 -8.47 10.50 3.23
CA HIS A 117 -7.78 9.77 4.29
C HIS A 117 -8.47 10.08 5.62
N LYS A 118 -8.90 9.05 6.36
CA LYS A 118 -9.30 9.25 7.76
C LYS A 118 -8.07 9.11 8.65
N SER A 119 -7.95 10.00 9.64
CA SER A 119 -6.90 9.88 10.66
C SER A 119 -7.00 8.52 11.36
N GLY A 120 -5.92 7.72 11.30
CA GLY A 120 -5.86 6.37 11.86
C GLY A 120 -6.25 5.23 10.90
N GLU A 121 -6.55 5.52 9.63
CA GLU A 121 -6.87 4.50 8.63
C GLU A 121 -5.61 3.76 8.17
N LYS A 122 -5.45 2.52 8.62
CA LYS A 122 -4.47 1.59 8.04
C LYS A 122 -4.99 1.15 6.67
N VAL A 123 -4.35 1.59 5.59
CA VAL A 123 -4.68 1.14 4.23
C VAL A 123 -4.15 -0.28 4.03
N HIS A 124 -4.91 -1.27 4.48
CA HIS A 124 -4.68 -2.66 4.15
C HIS A 124 -5.28 -2.96 2.77
N LEU A 125 -4.60 -2.56 1.69
CA LEU A 125 -4.99 -3.05 0.36
C LEU A 125 -4.54 -4.51 0.25
N ARG A 126 -5.49 -5.44 0.37
CA ARG A 126 -5.27 -6.85 0.08
C ARG A 126 -5.57 -7.08 -1.40
N VAL A 127 -4.78 -7.91 -2.05
CA VAL A 127 -4.96 -8.27 -3.46
C VAL A 127 -5.80 -9.54 -3.50
N ALA A 128 -7.05 -9.45 -3.97
CA ALA A 128 -7.97 -10.56 -4.14
C ALA A 128 -8.99 -10.31 -5.26
N SER A 129 -9.35 -11.37 -5.98
CA SER A 129 -10.44 -11.38 -6.96
C SER A 129 -11.80 -11.54 -6.26
N SER A 130 -12.89 -11.09 -6.89
CA SER A 130 -14.27 -11.19 -6.40
C SER A 130 -14.79 -12.63 -6.23
N PHE A 131 -14.00 -13.63 -6.59
CA PHE A 131 -14.35 -15.07 -6.53
C PHE A 131 -13.53 -15.85 -5.51
N ILE A 132 -12.72 -15.18 -4.68
CA ILE A 132 -11.80 -15.84 -3.74
C ILE A 132 -11.91 -15.27 -2.32
N SER A 133 -11.81 -16.13 -1.31
CA SER A 133 -11.79 -15.74 0.11
C SER A 133 -10.51 -14.98 0.49
N ASP A 134 -10.49 -14.26 1.62
CA ASP A 134 -9.29 -13.58 2.14
C ASP A 134 -8.09 -14.56 2.25
N GLU A 135 -8.36 -15.82 2.62
CA GLU A 135 -7.34 -16.87 2.73
C GLU A 135 -6.85 -17.37 1.35
N GLN A 136 -7.73 -17.41 0.35
CA GLN A 136 -7.36 -17.72 -1.03
C GLN A 136 -6.60 -16.56 -1.69
N ALA A 137 -6.91 -15.32 -1.31
CA ALA A 137 -6.21 -14.11 -1.73
C ALA A 137 -4.74 -14.11 -1.31
N GLU A 138 -4.48 -14.42 -0.04
CA GLU A 138 -3.12 -14.58 0.50
C GLU A 138 -2.37 -15.73 -0.19
N ARG A 139 -3.07 -16.81 -0.58
CA ARG A 139 -2.47 -17.93 -1.33
C ARG A 139 -2.23 -17.62 -2.82
N LEU A 140 -3.01 -16.72 -3.41
CA LEU A 140 -2.96 -16.40 -4.85
C LEU A 140 -2.13 -15.16 -5.17
N SER A 141 -1.78 -14.33 -4.18
CA SER A 141 -0.78 -13.28 -4.37
C SER A 141 0.55 -13.94 -4.70
N SER A 142 0.91 -13.92 -5.98
CA SER A 142 2.22 -14.35 -6.46
C SER A 142 2.98 -13.13 -6.94
N ASN A 143 4.30 -13.22 -7.02
CA ASN A 143 5.15 -12.12 -7.50
C ASN A 143 4.76 -11.63 -8.92
N ARG A 144 3.96 -12.39 -9.69
CA ARG A 144 3.60 -12.08 -11.09
C ARG A 144 2.11 -11.97 -11.37
N CYS A 145 1.24 -12.49 -10.51
CA CYS A 145 -0.20 -12.45 -10.69
C CYS A 145 -0.85 -11.99 -9.39
N SER A 146 -1.48 -10.82 -9.44
CA SER A 146 -2.12 -10.13 -8.33
C SER A 146 -3.23 -9.27 -8.92
N ILE A 147 -4.48 -9.44 -8.46
CA ILE A 147 -5.62 -8.57 -8.80
C ILE A 147 -6.06 -7.85 -7.52
N PRO A 148 -6.13 -6.50 -7.47
CA PRO A 148 -6.52 -5.77 -6.27
C PRO A 148 -7.94 -6.14 -5.80
N TYR A 149 -8.12 -6.38 -4.50
CA TYR A 149 -9.45 -6.60 -3.88
C TYR A 149 -10.06 -5.28 -3.45
N LEU A 150 -11.34 -5.08 -3.78
CA LEU A 150 -12.15 -4.07 -3.12
C LEU A 150 -13.17 -4.75 -2.21
N ARG A 151 -12.97 -4.64 -0.88
CA ARG A 151 -13.99 -5.07 0.09
C ARG A 151 -15.14 -4.05 0.08
N ARG A 152 -16.36 -4.57 -0.09
CA ARG A 152 -17.67 -3.88 -0.14
C ARG A 152 -18.06 -3.01 1.07
N HIS A 153 -17.16 -2.69 2.01
CA HIS A 153 -17.59 -2.25 3.34
C HIS A 153 -17.98 -0.78 3.50
N GLN A 154 -17.61 0.14 2.58
CA GLN A 154 -17.89 1.57 2.79
C GLN A 154 -18.31 2.38 1.56
N PHE A 155 -18.44 1.75 0.38
CA PHE A 155 -18.94 2.44 -0.80
C PHE A 155 -20.44 2.17 -0.95
N THR A 156 -21.21 3.26 -1.07
CA THR A 156 -22.66 3.31 -1.21
C THR A 156 -23.25 2.19 -2.07
N THR A 157 -24.49 1.82 -1.80
CA THR A 157 -25.37 0.73 -2.30
C THR A 157 -25.50 0.52 -3.83
N ILE A 158 -24.63 1.12 -4.65
CA ILE A 158 -24.70 1.13 -6.11
C ILE A 158 -23.84 -0.03 -6.65
N PRO A 159 -24.38 -0.88 -7.55
CA PRO A 159 -23.62 -1.99 -8.13
C PRO A 159 -22.47 -1.48 -9.01
N ILE A 160 -21.30 -2.12 -8.89
CA ILE A 160 -20.22 -1.97 -9.88
C ILE A 160 -20.80 -2.45 -11.22
N THR A 161 -20.96 -1.50 -12.14
CA THR A 161 -21.66 -1.74 -13.41
C THR A 161 -20.65 -1.97 -14.54
N ALA A 162 -19.42 -1.47 -14.39
CA ALA A 162 -18.33 -1.73 -15.33
C ALA A 162 -16.94 -1.61 -14.67
N ILE A 163 -15.93 -2.12 -15.36
CA ILE A 163 -14.52 -1.95 -15.04
C ILE A 163 -13.88 -1.18 -16.18
N ALA A 164 -13.35 0.01 -15.89
CA ALA A 164 -12.62 0.81 -16.85
C ALA A 164 -11.14 0.38 -16.86
N PHE A 165 -10.62 0.11 -18.06
CA PHE A 165 -9.20 -0.16 -18.29
C PHE A 165 -8.57 1.05 -18.95
N THR A 166 -7.48 1.55 -18.37
CA THR A 166 -6.66 2.58 -19.01
C THR A 166 -5.24 2.08 -19.16
N LYS A 167 -4.66 2.32 -20.33
CA LYS A 167 -3.23 2.10 -20.59
C LYS A 167 -2.54 3.45 -20.42
N SER A 168 -1.40 3.49 -19.73
CA SER A 168 -0.61 4.72 -19.70
C SER A 168 -0.10 5.02 -21.12
N PRO A 169 -0.18 6.28 -21.59
CA PRO A 169 0.50 6.67 -22.81
C PRO A 169 2.00 6.43 -22.62
N LYS A 170 2.67 6.01 -23.71
CA LYS A 170 4.13 5.87 -23.76
C LYS A 170 4.80 7.23 -23.74
#